data_AF-A0A7W5DGW6-F1
#
_entry.id   AF-A0A7W5DGW6-F1
#
_cell.length_a   1.000
_cell.length_b   1.000
_cell.length_c   1.000
_cell.angle_alpha   90.00
_cell.angle_beta   90.00
_cell.angle_gamma   90.00
#
_symmetry.space_group_name_H-M   'P 1'
#
loop_
_entity.id
_entity.type
_entity.pdbx_description
1 polymer ?
#
loop_
_entity_poly.entity_id
_entity_poly.type
_entity_poly.pdbx_seq_one_letter_code
_entity_poly.pdbx_strand_id
1 'polypeptide(L)'
;MSDVQWVGVAFAAAALLFFVVAYFFPPKQSSAPILRIISAFFAGAAGMFLTGSVVVQISGELSANAKYAVNAAGAIALFILVWFTYPTHKPSAKPGFHASFPHGTTFEQAALLIGEINGSNVTLDGFTEIQKLSTLQKFDLHEANAARALVALANLTTPGSIPQYKVQNTVGGYQISAK
;
A
#
# COMPACT_ATOMS: atom_id res chain seq x y z
N MET A 1 42.84 5.43 -22.61
CA MET A 1 41.81 4.84 -21.73
C MET A 1 42.34 3.50 -21.25
N SER A 2 42.37 3.27 -19.94
CA SER A 2 42.74 1.94 -19.42
C SER A 2 41.60 0.96 -19.64
N ASP A 3 41.89 -0.34 -19.78
CA ASP A 3 40.89 -1.39 -20.05
C ASP A 3 39.73 -1.40 -19.03
N VAL A 4 39.97 -0.90 -17.82
CA VAL A 4 38.99 -0.79 -16.73
C VAL A 4 37.95 0.31 -16.97
N GLN A 5 38.27 1.36 -17.72
CA GLN A 5 37.35 2.50 -17.94
C GLN A 5 36.18 2.11 -18.83
N TRP A 6 36.39 1.23 -19.81
CA TRP A 6 35.32 0.75 -20.70
C TRP A 6 34.25 -0.05 -19.96
N VAL A 7 34.65 -0.82 -18.94
CA VAL A 7 33.73 -1.59 -18.10
C VAL A 7 32.79 -0.65 -17.33
N GLY A 8 33.31 0.46 -16.80
CA GLY A 8 32.51 1.48 -16.12
C GLY A 8 31.49 2.16 -17.04
N VAL A 9 31.90 2.50 -18.27
CA VAL A 9 31.01 3.11 -19.27
C VAL A 9 29.90 2.15 -19.69
N ALA A 10 30.23 0.88 -19.94
CA ALA A 10 29.24 -0.13 -20.30
C ALA A 10 28.21 -0.36 -19.18
N PHE A 11 28.66 -0.38 -17.92
CA PHE A 11 27.78 -0.52 -16.76
C PHE A 11 26.86 0.71 -16.59
N ALA A 12 27.40 1.92 -16.72
CA ALA A 12 26.62 3.16 -16.65
C ALA A 12 25.54 3.21 -17.74
N ALA A 13 25.86 2.78 -18.96
CA ALA A 13 24.90 2.70 -20.06
C ALA A 13 23.78 1.69 -19.78
N ALA A 14 24.13 0.47 -19.32
CA ALA A 14 23.15 -0.57 -18.98
C ALA A 14 22.21 -0.13 -17.84
N ALA A 15 22.76 0.55 -16.83
CA ALA A 15 22.01 1.10 -15.72
C ALA A 15 21.04 2.19 -16.13
N LEU A 16 21.49 3.12 -16.97
CA LEU A 16 20.66 4.21 -17.48
C LEU A 16 19.49 3.65 -18.30
N LEU A 17 19.76 2.63 -19.12
CA LEU A 17 18.74 1.92 -19.88
C LEU A 17 17.73 1.21 -18.96
N PHE A 18 18.20 0.57 -17.89
CA PHE A 18 17.33 -0.03 -16.88
C PHE A 18 16.43 1.02 -16.19
N PHE A 19 16.97 2.20 -15.82
CA PHE A 19 16.18 3.27 -15.22
C PHE A 19 15.11 3.82 -16.16
N VAL A 20 15.45 4.00 -17.43
CA VAL A 20 14.47 4.44 -18.45
C VAL A 20 13.33 3.41 -18.53
N VAL A 21 13.65 2.12 -18.65
CA VAL A 21 12.62 1.07 -18.70
C VAL A 21 11.79 1.03 -17.41
N ALA A 22 12.43 1.09 -16.24
CA ALA A 22 11.73 1.07 -14.95
C ALA A 22 10.83 2.30 -14.72
N TYR A 23 11.20 3.47 -15.27
CA TYR A 23 10.42 4.71 -15.16
C TYR A 23 9.21 4.72 -16.10
N PHE A 24 9.33 4.19 -17.32
CA PHE A 24 8.26 4.22 -18.32
C PHE A 24 7.31 3.01 -18.26
N PHE A 25 7.74 1.88 -17.70
CA PHE A 25 6.93 0.67 -17.57
C PHE A 25 6.50 0.29 -16.14
N PRO A 26 6.31 1.21 -15.16
CA PRO A 26 5.87 0.78 -13.84
C PRO A 26 4.39 0.36 -13.88
N PRO A 27 4.02 -0.81 -13.33
CA PRO A 27 2.65 -1.06 -12.93
C PRO A 27 2.28 -0.05 -11.83
N LYS A 28 1.03 0.42 -11.77
CA LYS A 28 0.47 1.39 -10.80
C LYS A 28 0.58 0.94 -9.33
N GLN A 29 1.77 0.73 -8.80
CA GLN A 29 2.01 0.35 -7.41
C GLN A 29 3.05 1.24 -6.75
N SER A 30 2.71 1.63 -5.52
CA SER A 30 3.52 2.15 -4.42
C SER A 30 4.97 2.57 -4.73
N SER A 31 5.35 3.78 -4.31
CA SER A 31 6.69 4.37 -4.50
C SER A 31 7.86 3.58 -3.85
N ALA A 32 7.58 2.56 -3.04
CA ALA A 32 8.58 1.78 -2.29
C ALA A 32 9.55 0.96 -3.17
N PRO A 33 9.12 0.18 -4.18
CA PRO A 33 10.00 -0.53 -5.12
C PRO A 33 10.96 0.39 -5.88
N ILE A 34 10.54 1.60 -6.25
CA ILE A 34 11.40 2.56 -6.97
C ILE A 34 12.53 3.04 -6.04
N LEU A 35 12.23 3.37 -4.78
CA LEU A 35 13.24 3.76 -3.79
C LEU A 35 14.23 2.64 -3.47
N ARG A 36 13.79 1.37 -3.44
CA ARG A 36 14.66 0.19 -3.29
C ARG A 36 15.64 0.05 -4.45
N ILE A 37 15.16 0.23 -5.69
CA ILE A 37 16.01 0.20 -6.88
C ILE A 37 17.06 1.32 -6.83
N ILE A 38 16.62 2.55 -6.53
CA ILE A 38 17.49 3.72 -6.48
C ILE A 38 18.57 3.56 -5.39
N SER A 39 18.18 3.15 -4.18
CA SER A 39 19.13 2.94 -3.06
C SER A 39 20.12 1.79 -3.34
N ALA A 40 19.68 0.67 -3.91
CA ALA A 40 20.57 -0.40 -4.33
C ALA A 40 21.56 0.06 -5.41
N PHE A 41 21.11 0.92 -6.32
CA PHE A 41 21.94 1.47 -7.38
C PHE A 41 23.01 2.43 -6.85
N PHE A 42 22.65 3.35 -5.95
CA PHE A 42 23.59 4.24 -5.28
C PHE A 42 24.59 3.48 -4.41
N ALA A 43 24.18 2.42 -3.72
CA ALA A 43 25.08 1.56 -2.94
C ALA A 43 26.09 0.83 -3.85
N GLY A 44 25.64 0.31 -5.00
CA GLY A 44 26.53 -0.30 -5.99
C GLY A 44 27.50 0.71 -6.60
N ALA A 45 27.03 1.92 -6.95
CA ALA A 45 27.87 2.99 -7.47
C ALA A 45 28.91 3.47 -6.44
N ALA A 46 28.53 3.67 -5.18
CA ALA A 46 29.45 4.01 -4.10
C ALA A 46 30.52 2.92 -3.89
N GLY A 47 30.14 1.65 -4.01
CA GLY A 47 31.07 0.52 -3.95
C GLY A 47 32.11 0.49 -5.08
N MET A 48 31.82 1.07 -6.24
CA MET A 48 32.80 1.21 -7.34
C MET A 48 33.83 2.32 -7.07
N PHE A 49 33.52 3.32 -6.25
CA PHE A 49 34.50 4.33 -5.81
C PHE A 49 35.35 3.84 -4.63
N LEU A 50 34.87 2.84 -3.89
CA LEU A 50 35.61 2.15 -2.83
C LEU A 50 36.59 1.10 -3.39
N THR A 51 37.06 1.25 -4.63
CA THR A 51 38.07 0.37 -5.25
C THR A 51 39.41 0.49 -4.53
N GLY A 52 39.48 -0.27 -3.44
CA GLY A 52 40.63 -0.53 -2.60
C GLY A 52 40.34 -1.82 -1.83
N SER A 53 40.46 -2.97 -2.49
CA SER A 53 40.57 -4.31 -1.88
C SER A 53 39.39 -4.89 -1.07
N VAL A 54 38.18 -4.34 -1.12
CA VAL A 54 37.04 -4.98 -0.43
C VAL A 54 36.46 -6.12 -1.27
N VAL A 55 37.01 -7.32 -1.08
CA VAL A 55 36.42 -8.58 -1.54
C VAL A 55 35.55 -9.10 -0.41
N VAL A 56 34.23 -9.15 -0.63
CA VAL A 56 33.32 -9.77 0.33
C VAL A 56 33.30 -11.26 0.01
N GLN A 57 33.90 -12.04 0.91
CA GLN A 57 33.94 -13.50 0.83
C GLN A 57 32.89 -14.07 1.79
N ILE A 58 31.78 -14.54 1.24
CA ILE A 58 30.73 -15.22 2.01
C ILE A 58 30.99 -16.71 1.86
N SER A 59 31.38 -17.36 2.96
CA SER A 59 31.52 -18.82 3.02
C SER A 59 30.52 -19.41 4.00
N GLY A 60 29.84 -20.49 3.60
CA GLY A 60 28.90 -21.21 4.44
C GLY A 60 28.86 -22.69 4.11
N GLU A 61 28.24 -23.47 5.01
CA GLU A 61 27.97 -24.90 4.80
C GLU A 61 26.53 -25.05 4.31
N LEU A 62 26.37 -25.56 3.08
CA LEU A 62 25.07 -25.84 2.47
C LEU A 62 24.52 -27.21 2.93
N SER A 63 25.41 -28.13 3.30
CA SER A 63 25.11 -29.44 3.90
C SER A 63 26.38 -30.05 4.53
N ALA A 64 26.27 -31.20 5.22
CA ALA A 64 27.35 -31.86 5.97
C ALA A 64 28.64 -32.13 5.16
N ASN A 65 28.63 -32.05 3.82
CA ASN A 65 29.80 -32.20 2.96
C ASN A 65 29.91 -31.14 1.85
N ALA A 66 29.12 -30.06 1.88
CA ALA A 66 29.12 -29.05 0.82
C ALA A 66 29.39 -27.66 1.40
N LYS A 67 30.55 -27.09 1.05
CA LYS A 67 30.91 -25.70 1.34
C LYS A 67 30.71 -24.86 0.09
N TYR A 68 30.13 -23.68 0.25
CA TYR A 68 30.11 -22.68 -0.81
C TYR A 68 30.93 -21.48 -0.37
N ALA A 69 31.63 -20.86 -1.32
CA ALA A 69 32.30 -19.60 -1.14
C ALA A 69 31.93 -18.71 -2.32
N VAL A 70 31.28 -17.58 -2.05
CA VAL A 70 30.96 -16.57 -3.04
C VAL A 70 31.87 -15.38 -2.78
N ASN A 71 32.74 -15.09 -3.75
CA ASN A 71 33.57 -13.89 -3.76
C ASN A 71 32.87 -12.86 -4.64
N ALA A 72 32.41 -11.77 -4.03
CA ALA A 72 31.83 -10.65 -4.74
C ALA A 72 32.71 -9.40 -4.55
N ALA A 73 32.94 -8.66 -5.62
CA ALA A 73 33.49 -7.32 -5.53
C ALA A 73 32.54 -6.45 -4.67
N GLY A 74 33.08 -5.61 -3.78
CA GLY A 74 32.31 -4.88 -2.76
C GLY A 74 31.06 -4.15 -3.30
N ALA A 75 31.11 -3.62 -4.53
CA ALA A 75 29.96 -3.02 -5.20
C ALA A 75 28.78 -3.99 -5.41
N ILE A 76 29.07 -5.21 -5.87
CA ILE A 76 28.06 -6.24 -6.12
C ILE A 76 27.51 -6.76 -4.78
N ALA A 77 28.37 -6.92 -3.77
CA ALA A 77 27.96 -7.36 -2.44
C ALA A 77 27.01 -6.35 -1.78
N LEU A 78 27.31 -5.05 -1.87
CA LEU A 78 26.44 -3.98 -1.35
C LEU A 78 25.11 -3.92 -2.11
N PHE A 79 25.13 -4.07 -3.44
CA PHE A 79 23.91 -4.15 -4.23
C PHE A 79 23.03 -5.32 -3.78
N ILE A 80 23.59 -6.53 -3.68
CA ILE A 80 22.85 -7.73 -3.26
C ILE A 80 22.33 -7.57 -1.83
N LEU A 81 23.16 -7.07 -0.91
CA LEU A 81 22.77 -6.86 0.48
C LEU A 81 21.58 -5.90 0.56
N VAL A 82 21.70 -4.69 0.02
CA VAL A 82 20.59 -3.71 0.01
C VAL A 82 19.39 -4.26 -0.75
N TRP A 83 19.59 -4.92 -1.88
CA TRP A 83 18.49 -5.51 -2.64
C TRP A 83 17.73 -6.51 -1.80
N PHE A 84 18.36 -7.49 -1.14
CA PHE A 84 17.65 -8.55 -0.41
C PHE A 84 17.24 -8.16 1.02
N THR A 85 17.96 -7.27 1.69
CA THR A 85 17.63 -6.84 3.06
C THR A 85 16.77 -5.59 3.12
N TYR A 86 16.43 -4.95 1.99
CA TYR A 86 15.52 -3.80 2.01
C TYR A 86 14.21 -4.21 2.67
N PRO A 87 13.79 -3.56 3.78
CA PRO A 87 12.57 -3.91 4.46
C PRO A 87 11.40 -3.69 3.51
N THR A 88 10.83 -4.79 3.04
CA THR A 88 9.59 -4.76 2.27
C THR A 88 8.54 -4.20 3.20
N HIS A 89 8.21 -2.91 3.05
CA HIS A 89 7.11 -2.30 3.76
C HIS A 89 5.86 -3.01 3.25
N LYS A 90 5.42 -4.04 3.97
CA LYS A 90 4.08 -4.58 3.78
C LYS A 90 3.16 -3.38 4.02
N PRO A 91 2.27 -3.02 3.07
CA PRO A 91 1.29 -2.00 3.37
C PRO A 91 0.61 -2.46 4.66
N SER A 92 0.73 -1.64 5.71
CA SER A 92 0.03 -1.89 6.96
C SER A 92 -1.41 -2.20 6.57
N ALA A 93 -1.91 -3.38 6.95
CA ALA A 93 -3.30 -3.73 6.70
C ALA A 93 -4.09 -2.55 7.27
N LYS A 94 -4.71 -1.75 6.39
CA LYS A 94 -5.42 -0.55 6.85
C LYS A 94 -6.37 -1.06 7.93
N PRO A 95 -6.32 -0.49 9.15
CA PRO A 95 -7.23 -0.93 10.19
C PRO A 95 -8.63 -0.87 9.60
N GLY A 96 -9.37 -1.97 9.69
CA GLY A 96 -10.74 -2.03 9.22
C GLY A 96 -11.55 -0.90 9.85
N PHE A 97 -12.63 -0.50 9.19
CA PHE A 97 -13.62 0.35 9.80
C PHE A 97 -14.45 -0.50 10.74
N HIS A 98 -14.39 -0.17 12.04
CA HIS A 98 -15.19 -0.80 13.08
C HIS A 98 -16.07 0.25 13.74
N ALA A 99 -17.38 0.02 13.74
CA ALA A 99 -18.32 0.85 14.48
C ALA A 99 -19.31 -0.04 15.22
N SER A 100 -19.61 0.33 16.46
CA SER A 100 -20.67 -0.28 17.26
C SER A 100 -21.71 0.80 17.57
N PHE A 101 -22.98 0.51 17.32
CA PHE A 101 -24.09 1.44 17.47
C PHE A 101 -24.93 1.08 18.70
N PRO A 102 -25.40 2.07 19.48
CA PRO A 102 -26.37 1.82 20.55
C PRO A 102 -27.70 1.25 20.03
N HIS A 103 -28.43 0.55 20.91
CA HIS A 103 -29.79 0.12 20.62
C HIS A 103 -30.71 1.30 20.30
N GLY A 104 -31.50 1.17 19.24
CA GLY A 104 -32.44 2.23 18.81
C GLY A 104 -31.82 3.32 17.93
N THR A 105 -30.54 3.20 17.57
CA THR A 105 -29.90 4.14 16.63
C THR A 105 -30.62 4.12 15.28
N THR A 106 -30.94 5.31 14.76
CA THR A 106 -31.59 5.46 13.46
C THR A 106 -30.58 5.38 12.31
N PHE A 107 -31.07 5.11 11.10
CA PHE A 107 -30.25 5.08 9.89
C PHE A 107 -29.47 6.38 9.69
N GLU A 108 -30.11 7.53 9.89
CA GLU A 108 -29.47 8.84 9.79
C GLU A 108 -28.37 9.03 10.84
N GLN A 109 -28.64 8.71 12.10
CA GLN A 109 -27.65 8.84 13.18
C GLN A 109 -26.43 7.95 12.92
N ALA A 110 -26.65 6.72 12.46
CA ALA A 110 -25.55 5.81 12.15
C ALA A 110 -24.73 6.27 10.95
N ALA A 111 -25.37 6.80 9.91
CA ALA A 111 -24.66 7.37 8.76
C ALA A 111 -23.80 8.59 9.16
N LEU A 112 -24.35 9.48 9.98
CA LEU A 112 -23.63 10.65 10.50
C LEU A 112 -22.45 10.23 11.40
N LEU A 113 -22.64 9.26 12.29
CA LEU A 113 -21.58 8.76 13.18
C LEU A 113 -20.43 8.12 12.39
N ILE A 114 -20.73 7.37 11.32
CA ILE A 114 -19.69 6.83 10.42
C ILE A 114 -18.91 7.96 9.75
N GLY A 115 -19.60 9.02 9.34
CA GLY A 115 -18.99 10.25 8.84
C GLY A 115 -18.02 10.86 9.86
N GLU A 116 -18.49 11.07 11.08
CA GLU A 116 -17.74 11.66 12.18
C GLU A 116 -16.47 10.85 12.52
N ILE A 117 -16.58 9.53 12.67
CA ILE A 117 -15.43 8.64 12.93
C ILE A 117 -14.38 8.74 11.81
N ASN A 118 -14.83 8.95 10.56
CA ASN A 118 -13.96 9.09 9.40
C ASN A 118 -13.57 10.56 9.09
N GLY A 119 -13.95 11.52 9.93
CA GLY A 119 -13.69 12.96 9.72
C GLY A 119 -14.29 13.49 8.41
N SER A 120 -15.45 12.97 8.01
CA SER A 120 -16.09 13.23 6.71
C SER A 120 -17.56 13.64 6.92
N ASN A 121 -18.04 14.64 6.18
CA ASN A 121 -19.46 15.00 6.22
C ASN A 121 -20.29 13.98 5.44
N VAL A 122 -21.47 13.62 5.94
CA VAL A 122 -22.39 12.70 5.24
C VAL A 122 -23.68 13.43 4.91
N THR A 123 -24.08 13.37 3.65
CA THR A 123 -25.32 13.97 3.14
C THR A 123 -26.26 12.88 2.63
N LEU A 124 -27.53 12.98 2.98
CA LEU A 124 -28.58 11.98 2.71
C LEU A 124 -29.61 12.61 1.77
N ASP A 125 -29.52 12.29 0.48
CA ASP A 125 -30.41 12.82 -0.55
C ASP A 125 -31.44 11.80 -1.01
N GLY A 126 -32.69 12.24 -1.17
CA GLY A 126 -33.79 11.41 -1.66
C GLY A 126 -34.39 10.46 -0.63
N PHE A 127 -34.00 10.54 0.65
CA PHE A 127 -34.60 9.76 1.73
C PHE A 127 -35.79 10.50 2.36
N THR A 128 -36.88 9.78 2.61
CA THR A 128 -38.02 10.30 3.38
C THR A 128 -37.69 10.33 4.87
N GLU A 129 -38.40 11.16 5.64
CA GLU A 129 -38.21 11.23 7.11
C GLU A 129 -38.43 9.87 7.79
N ILE A 130 -39.39 9.07 7.31
CA ILE A 130 -39.65 7.71 7.84
C ILE A 130 -38.44 6.78 7.58
N GLN A 131 -37.81 6.91 6.42
CA GLN A 131 -36.61 6.14 6.10
C GLN A 131 -35.43 6.55 6.97
N LYS A 132 -35.20 7.86 7.15
CA LYS A 132 -34.13 8.38 8.03
C LYS A 132 -34.26 7.90 9.47
N LEU A 133 -35.50 7.83 9.98
CA LEU A 133 -35.83 7.37 11.32
C LEU A 133 -35.91 5.85 11.48
N SER A 134 -35.65 5.07 10.41
CA SER A 134 -35.66 3.61 10.50
C SER A 134 -34.56 3.11 11.44
N THR A 135 -34.93 2.25 12.38
CA THR A 135 -34.02 1.72 13.39
C THR A 135 -33.16 0.58 12.87
N LEU A 136 -31.94 0.49 13.38
CA LEU A 136 -31.02 -0.60 13.11
C LEU A 136 -31.36 -1.84 13.94
N GLN A 137 -31.29 -3.01 13.30
CA GLN A 137 -31.46 -4.32 13.95
C GLN A 137 -30.14 -4.92 14.44
N LYS A 138 -29.03 -4.54 13.80
CA LYS A 138 -27.67 -5.02 14.11
C LYS A 138 -26.78 -3.85 14.53
N PHE A 139 -25.92 -4.11 15.50
CA PHE A 139 -25.18 -3.06 16.22
C PHE A 139 -23.71 -3.01 15.87
N ASP A 140 -23.12 -4.11 15.40
CA ASP A 140 -21.70 -4.15 15.05
C ASP A 140 -21.51 -4.19 13.54
N LEU A 141 -20.68 -3.26 13.05
CA LEU A 141 -20.32 -3.12 11.65
C LEU A 141 -18.80 -3.21 11.51
N HIS A 142 -18.35 -4.16 10.71
CA HIS A 142 -16.95 -4.37 10.38
C HIS A 142 -16.79 -4.35 8.87
N GLU A 143 -16.13 -3.32 8.36
CA GLU A 143 -15.94 -3.14 6.91
C GLU A 143 -14.53 -2.70 6.56
N ALA A 144 -14.15 -2.81 5.30
CA ALA A 144 -12.81 -2.44 4.86
C ALA A 144 -12.55 -0.91 4.90
N ASN A 145 -13.62 -0.10 4.82
CA ASN A 145 -13.58 1.37 4.86
C ASN A 145 -14.97 1.96 5.14
N ALA A 146 -15.01 3.25 5.46
CA ALA A 146 -16.26 3.98 5.73
C ALA A 146 -17.26 3.94 4.57
N ALA A 147 -16.83 4.01 3.31
CA ALA A 147 -17.74 3.94 2.16
C ALA A 147 -18.48 2.59 2.09
N ARG A 148 -17.79 1.47 2.35
CA ARG A 148 -18.41 0.15 2.44
C ARG A 148 -19.31 0.03 3.67
N ALA A 149 -18.89 0.63 4.79
CA ALA A 149 -19.72 0.74 6.00
C ALA A 149 -21.06 1.43 5.70
N LEU A 150 -21.02 2.57 4.98
CA LEU A 150 -22.21 3.28 4.54
C LEU A 150 -23.08 2.48 3.57
N VAL A 151 -22.50 1.61 2.72
CA VAL A 151 -23.29 0.70 1.85
C VAL A 151 -23.90 -0.45 2.65
N ALA A 152 -23.18 -1.00 3.61
CA ALA A 152 -23.62 -2.12 4.44
C ALA A 152 -24.76 -1.74 5.40
N LEU A 153 -24.88 -0.46 5.74
CA LEU A 153 -25.92 0.10 6.61
C LEU A 153 -27.35 -0.29 6.17
N ALA A 154 -27.64 -0.35 4.87
CA ALA A 154 -28.92 -0.81 4.33
C ALA A 154 -29.31 -2.22 4.81
N ASN A 155 -28.31 -3.10 4.95
CA ASN A 155 -28.50 -4.49 5.35
C ASN A 155 -28.66 -4.64 6.88
N LEU A 156 -28.36 -3.59 7.64
CA LEU A 156 -28.51 -3.56 9.10
C LEU A 156 -29.86 -3.00 9.53
N THR A 157 -30.56 -2.27 8.65
CA THR A 157 -31.94 -1.79 8.88
C THR A 157 -32.98 -2.89 8.64
N THR A 158 -34.20 -2.66 9.10
CA THR A 158 -35.33 -3.57 8.85
C THR A 158 -35.50 -3.83 7.34
N PRO A 159 -35.63 -5.09 6.89
CA PRO A 159 -35.77 -5.39 5.47
C PRO A 159 -36.92 -4.60 4.83
N GLY A 160 -36.62 -3.87 3.76
CA GLY A 160 -37.59 -3.04 3.03
C GLY A 160 -37.86 -1.66 3.62
N SER A 161 -37.26 -1.28 4.77
CA SER A 161 -37.44 0.07 5.32
C SER A 161 -36.59 1.13 4.60
N ILE A 162 -35.47 0.72 4.00
CA ILE A 162 -34.55 1.60 3.26
C ILE A 162 -34.51 1.17 1.78
N PRO A 163 -34.71 2.09 0.81
CA PRO A 163 -34.58 1.77 -0.62
C PRO A 163 -33.13 1.50 -0.99
N GLN A 164 -32.89 0.93 -2.18
CA GLN A 164 -31.52 0.86 -2.69
C GLN A 164 -30.96 2.27 -2.88
N TYR A 165 -29.71 2.48 -2.47
CA TYR A 165 -29.02 3.76 -2.64
C TYR A 165 -27.62 3.58 -3.20
N LYS A 166 -27.01 4.70 -3.60
CA LYS A 166 -25.60 4.78 -3.99
C LYS A 166 -24.85 5.69 -3.06
N VAL A 167 -23.62 5.33 -2.72
CA VAL A 167 -22.68 6.16 -1.96
C VAL A 167 -21.63 6.71 -2.93
N GLN A 168 -21.55 8.03 -3.04
CA GLN A 168 -20.54 8.73 -3.82
C GLN A 168 -19.58 9.47 -2.89
N ASN A 169 -18.29 9.43 -3.20
CA ASN A 169 -17.28 10.18 -2.46
C ASN A 169 -17.18 11.59 -3.05
N THR A 170 -17.41 12.61 -2.24
CA THR A 170 -17.37 14.02 -2.64
C THR A 170 -16.20 14.72 -1.97
N VAL A 171 -15.87 15.93 -2.42
CA VAL A 171 -14.81 16.73 -1.79
C VAL A 171 -15.24 17.10 -0.37
N GLY A 172 -14.68 16.40 0.62
CA GLY A 172 -14.96 16.64 2.05
C GLY A 172 -16.03 15.73 2.66
N GLY A 173 -16.50 14.69 1.95
CA GLY A 173 -17.56 13.86 2.49
C GLY A 173 -18.04 12.69 1.64
N TYR A 174 -19.17 12.14 2.08
CA TYR A 174 -19.94 11.14 1.37
C TYR A 174 -21.34 11.67 1.07
N GLN A 175 -21.80 11.45 -0.15
CA GLN A 175 -23.17 11.72 -0.56
C GLN A 175 -23.88 10.38 -0.79
N ILE A 176 -24.98 10.18 -0.09
CA ILE A 176 -25.81 8.98 -0.17
C ILE A 176 -27.09 9.37 -0.87
N SER A 177 -27.35 8.81 -2.05
CA SER A 177 -28.54 9.12 -2.83
C SER A 177 -29.41 7.87 -3.00
N ALA A 178 -30.65 7.94 -2.54
CA ALA A 178 -31.66 6.91 -2.81
C ALA A 178 -31.93 6.82 -4.32
N LYS A 179 -32.15 5.60 -4.82
CA LYS A 179 -32.55 5.35 -6.21
C LYS A 179 -34.04 5.51 -6.41
#